data_AF-A0A839JVM3-F1
#
_entry.id   AF-A0A839JVM3-F1
#
_cell.length_a   1.000
_cell.length_b   1.000
_cell.length_c   1.000
_cell.angle_alpha   90.00
_cell.angle_beta   90.00
_cell.angle_gamma   90.00
#
_symmetry.space_group_name_H-M   'P 1'
#
loop_
_entity.id
_entity.type
_entity.pdbx_description
1 polymer ?
#
loop_
_entity_poly.entity_id
_entity_poly.type
_entity_poly.pdbx_seq_one_letter_code
_entity_poly.pdbx_strand_id
1 'polypeptide(L)'
;MNKLQTGLLIGALGISVSSGPDQHSGYLEEQRARLFDTLNTPEQVDPTAESTAKSKEGIADEVLIHTDSIAKFQNTPFAVKGRGKMIGSNLGNVLGYGQAEKIMRERNNYPSPMQFQAVQKYDDLETLSFPLIYPDLKEVFPNQWEEFLENEDFLKYKDENADHMLVVTKVEDGKHALAYYEDGVLKLATYVSIGLPYRKTVSGAFDLQHDMIFRRSRKYDNAPMPYALHITGGFFLHQGRSDGKPRSHGCIRVPGLYQKWLYEHLPRSKKADETGEVQSTRIILDKLYN
;
A
#
# COMPACT_ATOMS: atom_id res chain seq x y z
N MET A 1 66.03 -6.25 49.65
CA MET A 1 66.03 -4.95 50.37
C MET A 1 65.45 -3.93 49.39
N ASN A 2 64.36 -3.18 49.58
CA ASN A 2 63.46 -2.90 50.69
C ASN A 2 62.05 -2.57 50.15
N LYS A 3 61.04 -2.75 51.03
CA LYS A 3 59.62 -2.38 50.88
C LYS A 3 59.36 -0.88 51.00
N LEU A 4 58.20 -0.42 50.48
CA LEU A 4 57.16 0.49 51.06
C LEU A 4 56.27 1.01 49.88
N GLN A 5 54.95 0.75 49.74
CA GLN A 5 53.76 1.31 50.43
C GLN A 5 53.85 2.86 50.59
N THR A 6 52.91 3.74 50.22
CA THR A 6 51.45 3.75 49.91
C THR A 6 51.13 5.13 49.27
N GLY A 7 50.03 5.29 48.50
CA GLY A 7 49.47 6.63 48.24
C GLY A 7 48.49 6.73 47.05
N LEU A 8 47.20 6.90 47.36
CA LEU A 8 46.06 7.12 46.47
C LEU A 8 46.04 8.58 45.94
N LEU A 9 45.74 8.82 44.65
CA LEU A 9 44.84 9.92 44.20
C LEU A 9 44.48 9.81 42.69
N ILE A 10 43.21 9.47 42.44
CA ILE A 10 42.23 10.02 41.48
C ILE A 10 42.72 10.68 40.18
N GLY A 11 42.23 10.18 39.05
CA GLY A 11 42.23 10.89 37.76
C GLY A 11 41.54 10.09 36.64
N ALA A 12 40.21 10.02 36.68
CA ALA A 12 39.40 9.51 35.56
C ALA A 12 39.26 10.60 34.48
N LEU A 13 39.67 10.31 33.24
CA LEU A 13 39.29 11.06 32.05
C LEU A 13 38.28 10.23 31.26
N GLY A 14 37.03 10.28 31.71
CA GLY A 14 35.87 9.95 30.89
C GLY A 14 35.55 11.15 30.02
N ILE A 15 35.52 10.94 28.70
CA ILE A 15 34.94 11.91 27.77
C ILE A 15 33.42 11.83 27.94
N SER A 16 32.86 12.86 28.54
CA SER A 16 31.42 13.08 28.65
C SER A 16 30.89 13.54 27.29
N VAL A 17 29.94 12.80 26.71
CA VAL A 17 29.10 13.27 25.61
C VAL A 17 27.79 13.76 26.24
N SER A 18 27.66 15.07 26.32
CA SER A 18 26.46 15.77 26.78
C SER A 18 25.28 15.50 25.83
N SER A 19 24.22 14.84 26.32
CA SER A 19 22.93 14.72 25.65
C SER A 19 22.10 16.00 25.82
N GLY A 20 22.06 16.83 24.78
CA GLY A 20 21.05 17.89 24.64
C GLY A 20 19.69 17.31 24.21
N PRO A 21 18.56 17.95 24.56
CA PRO A 21 17.24 17.44 24.21
C PRO A 21 16.99 17.52 22.70
N ASP A 22 16.62 16.37 22.13
CA ASP A 22 16.38 16.17 20.70
C ASP A 22 15.07 16.85 20.29
N GLN A 23 15.15 18.01 19.62
CA GLN A 23 13.98 18.78 19.21
C GLN A 23 13.09 18.07 18.16
N HIS A 24 13.50 16.89 17.69
CA HIS A 24 12.76 16.09 16.73
C HIS A 24 11.71 15.16 17.40
N SER A 25 11.80 14.91 18.71
CA SER A 25 10.86 13.99 19.41
C SER A 25 9.50 14.65 19.69
N GLY A 26 9.50 15.93 20.07
CA GLY A 26 8.27 16.67 20.38
C GLY A 26 7.35 16.83 19.17
N TYR A 27 7.92 17.04 17.98
CA TYR A 27 7.17 17.10 16.73
C TYR A 27 6.45 15.78 16.43
N LEU A 28 7.09 14.63 16.68
CA LEU A 28 6.51 13.31 16.40
C LEU A 28 5.41 12.94 17.41
N GLU A 29 5.55 13.34 18.67
CA GLU A 29 4.51 13.23 19.70
C GLU A 29 3.29 14.08 19.36
N GLU A 30 3.49 15.32 18.91
CA GLU A 30 2.40 16.24 18.55
C GLU A 30 1.62 15.76 17.31
N GLN A 31 2.31 15.17 16.33
CA GLN A 31 1.66 14.54 15.17
C GLN A 31 0.89 13.28 15.57
N ARG A 32 1.40 12.47 16.51
CA ARG A 32 0.68 11.31 17.05
C ARG A 32 -0.61 11.72 17.76
N ALA A 33 -0.55 12.72 18.63
CA ALA A 33 -1.72 13.19 19.37
C ALA A 33 -2.85 13.68 18.44
N ARG A 34 -2.51 14.43 17.38
CA ARG A 34 -3.50 14.94 16.41
C ARG A 34 -4.14 13.84 15.56
N LEU A 35 -3.40 12.77 15.25
CA LEU A 35 -3.90 11.59 14.54
C LEU A 35 -4.86 10.76 15.40
N PHE A 36 -4.62 10.63 16.70
CA PHE A 36 -5.53 9.92 17.60
C PHE A 36 -6.83 10.69 17.86
N ASP A 37 -6.79 12.02 17.95
CA ASP A 37 -7.98 12.86 18.15
C ASP A 37 -8.93 12.82 16.94
N THR A 38 -8.37 12.75 15.73
CA THR A 38 -9.16 12.65 14.49
C THR A 38 -9.80 11.29 14.27
N LEU A 39 -9.28 10.22 14.89
CA LEU A 39 -9.81 8.86 14.76
C LEU A 39 -10.88 8.53 15.81
N ASN A 40 -10.97 9.30 16.90
CA ASN A 40 -11.88 9.03 18.03
C ASN A 40 -13.07 10.01 18.13
N THR A 41 -13.29 10.86 17.12
CA THR A 41 -14.46 11.75 17.11
C THR A 41 -15.65 11.03 16.47
N PRO A 42 -16.75 10.75 17.19
CA PRO A 42 -17.94 10.16 16.60
C PRO A 42 -18.64 11.19 15.70
N GLU A 43 -18.76 10.88 14.41
CA GLU A 43 -19.54 11.68 13.46
C GLU A 43 -21.03 11.59 13.85
N GLN A 44 -21.65 12.73 14.18
CA GLN A 44 -23.06 12.83 14.52
C GLN A 44 -23.91 12.63 13.25
N VAL A 45 -24.62 11.50 13.17
CA VAL A 45 -25.59 11.22 12.10
C VAL A 45 -26.97 11.74 12.53
N ASP A 46 -27.53 12.64 11.72
CA ASP A 46 -28.86 13.24 11.86
C ASP A 46 -29.97 12.21 11.53
N PRO A 47 -30.91 11.89 12.45
CA PRO A 47 -31.81 10.74 12.32
C PRO A 47 -33.16 11.07 11.67
N THR A 48 -33.21 11.91 10.64
CA THR A 48 -34.44 12.17 9.88
C THR A 48 -34.21 12.10 8.37
N ALA A 49 -34.12 10.87 7.84
CA ALA A 49 -34.41 10.59 6.45
C ALA A 49 -35.23 9.29 6.36
N GLU A 50 -36.48 9.46 5.93
CA GLU A 50 -37.56 8.50 5.97
C GLU A 50 -37.36 7.36 4.96
N SER A 51 -37.64 6.15 5.42
CA SER A 51 -37.60 4.89 4.69
C SER A 51 -38.68 4.84 3.60
N THR A 52 -38.27 4.65 2.35
CA THR A 52 -39.13 4.03 1.33
C THR A 52 -38.48 2.75 0.83
N ALA A 53 -39.11 1.63 1.18
CA ALA A 53 -38.76 0.28 0.79
C ALA A 53 -38.76 0.10 -0.73
N LYS A 54 -37.65 -0.43 -1.28
CA LYS A 54 -37.60 -1.09 -2.57
C LYS A 54 -36.91 -2.46 -2.42
N SER A 55 -37.72 -3.49 -2.65
CA SER A 55 -37.42 -4.86 -3.10
C SER A 55 -36.05 -5.48 -2.76
N LYS A 56 -36.11 -6.51 -1.92
CA LYS A 56 -35.07 -7.52 -1.67
C LYS A 56 -34.74 -8.32 -2.95
N GLU A 57 -33.81 -7.85 -3.77
CA GLU A 57 -33.10 -8.69 -4.76
C GLU A 57 -31.83 -8.04 -5.36
N GLY A 58 -31.21 -7.05 -4.69
CA GLY A 58 -30.09 -6.28 -5.27
C GLY A 58 -28.93 -5.91 -4.33
N ILE A 59 -28.67 -6.68 -3.27
CA ILE A 59 -27.73 -6.29 -2.19
C ILE A 59 -26.46 -7.17 -2.14
N ALA A 60 -25.95 -7.64 -3.29
CA ALA A 60 -24.74 -8.47 -3.33
C ALA A 60 -23.56 -7.85 -4.13
N ASP A 61 -23.72 -6.64 -4.65
CA ASP A 61 -22.79 -6.11 -5.68
C ASP A 61 -22.38 -4.65 -5.46
N GLU A 62 -22.49 -4.13 -4.23
CA GLU A 62 -21.81 -2.89 -3.85
C GLU A 62 -20.30 -3.14 -3.90
N VAL A 63 -19.73 -2.98 -5.09
CA VAL A 63 -18.30 -2.77 -5.29
C VAL A 63 -17.86 -1.74 -4.26
N LEU A 64 -16.98 -2.12 -3.33
CA LEU A 64 -16.43 -1.19 -2.33
C LEU A 64 -15.77 -0.01 -3.06
N ILE A 65 -16.51 1.08 -3.22
CA ILE A 65 -16.04 2.32 -3.82
C ILE A 65 -15.36 3.12 -2.70
N HIS A 66 -14.08 3.37 -2.87
CA HIS A 66 -13.34 4.26 -2.00
C HIS A 66 -13.31 5.66 -2.62
N THR A 67 -13.54 6.70 -1.81
CA THR A 67 -13.49 8.09 -2.26
C THR A 67 -12.56 8.89 -1.37
N ASP A 68 -11.53 9.48 -1.99
CA ASP A 68 -10.58 10.35 -1.31
C ASP A 68 -10.82 11.80 -1.68
N SER A 69 -10.73 12.70 -0.69
CA SER A 69 -10.61 14.14 -0.96
C SER A 69 -9.18 14.46 -1.38
N ILE A 70 -9.01 15.22 -2.47
CA ILE A 70 -7.70 15.65 -2.96
C ILE A 70 -6.96 16.52 -1.93
N ALA A 71 -7.69 17.24 -1.07
CA ALA A 71 -7.10 18.02 0.03
C ALA A 71 -6.28 17.15 0.99
N LYS A 72 -6.65 15.87 1.20
CA LYS A 72 -5.92 14.94 2.06
C LYS A 72 -4.53 14.59 1.49
N PHE A 73 -4.24 14.88 0.22
CA PHE A 73 -2.96 14.54 -0.39
C PHE A 73 -1.83 15.52 -0.09
N GLN A 74 -2.12 16.70 0.46
CA GLN A 74 -1.16 17.80 0.63
C GLN A 74 0.13 17.43 1.38
N ASN A 75 0.05 16.49 2.33
CA ASN A 75 1.18 16.02 3.14
C ASN A 75 1.62 14.60 2.80
N THR A 76 1.26 14.13 1.62
CA THR A 76 1.59 12.79 1.13
C THR A 76 2.51 12.87 -0.08
N PRO A 77 3.12 11.75 -0.50
CA PRO A 77 3.82 11.64 -1.78
C PRO A 77 3.01 12.10 -3.02
N PHE A 78 1.67 12.15 -2.90
CA PHE A 78 0.72 12.59 -3.93
C PHE A 78 0.42 14.10 -3.90
N ALA A 79 1.09 14.87 -3.05
CA ALA A 79 0.87 16.31 -3.00
C ALA A 79 1.03 16.96 -4.39
N VAL A 80 0.10 17.84 -4.74
CA VAL A 80 0.12 18.56 -6.03
C VAL A 80 1.31 19.52 -6.11
N LYS A 81 1.70 20.10 -4.97
CA LYS A 81 2.77 21.10 -4.83
C LYS A 81 3.48 20.97 -3.48
N GLY A 82 4.65 21.59 -3.37
CA GLY A 82 5.40 21.68 -2.11
C GLY A 82 6.22 20.44 -1.78
N ARG A 83 6.72 20.39 -0.54
CA ARG A 83 7.75 19.42 -0.10
C ARG A 83 7.28 17.96 -0.05
N GLY A 84 5.97 17.70 0.03
CA GLY A 84 5.42 16.35 0.01
C GLY A 84 5.42 15.69 -1.37
N LYS A 85 5.50 16.49 -2.44
CA LYS A 85 5.39 15.98 -3.81
C LYS A 85 6.58 15.10 -4.18
N MET A 86 6.33 13.82 -4.40
CA MET A 86 7.34 12.88 -4.90
C MET A 86 7.07 12.41 -6.32
N ILE A 87 5.80 12.38 -6.72
CA ILE A 87 5.38 11.92 -8.04
C ILE A 87 4.52 12.96 -8.76
N GLY A 88 4.39 12.82 -10.08
CA GLY A 88 3.49 13.65 -10.86
C GLY A 88 2.03 13.42 -10.46
N SER A 89 1.27 14.49 -10.31
CA SER A 89 -0.15 14.49 -9.93
C SER A 89 -1.08 14.17 -11.10
N ASN A 90 -0.82 13.09 -11.84
CA ASN A 90 -1.65 12.64 -12.95
C ASN A 90 -2.48 11.41 -12.61
N LEU A 91 -3.63 11.27 -13.28
CA LEU A 91 -4.62 10.22 -13.04
C LEU A 91 -4.03 8.81 -13.22
N GLY A 92 -3.14 8.59 -14.19
CA GLY A 92 -2.48 7.31 -14.41
C GLY A 92 -1.57 6.88 -13.26
N ASN A 93 -0.94 7.83 -12.57
CA ASN A 93 -0.10 7.52 -11.41
C ASN A 93 -0.92 7.10 -10.17
N VAL A 94 -2.14 7.63 -10.01
CA VAL A 94 -3.00 7.37 -8.86
C VAL A 94 -3.97 6.20 -9.09
N LEU A 95 -4.56 6.10 -10.29
CA LEU A 95 -5.55 5.06 -10.65
C LEU A 95 -4.96 3.91 -11.48
N GLY A 96 -3.77 4.09 -12.07
CA GLY A 96 -3.15 3.10 -12.95
C GLY A 96 -3.44 3.39 -14.43
N TYR A 97 -2.42 3.35 -15.28
CA TYR A 97 -2.53 3.75 -16.69
C TYR A 97 -3.44 2.84 -17.52
N GLY A 98 -3.61 1.57 -17.10
CA GLY A 98 -4.53 0.62 -17.73
C GLY A 98 -5.96 0.64 -17.18
N GLN A 99 -6.22 1.42 -16.11
CA GLN A 99 -7.51 1.41 -15.39
C GLN A 99 -8.16 2.80 -15.34
N ALA A 100 -7.35 3.87 -15.37
CA ALA A 100 -7.77 5.22 -15.07
C ALA A 100 -8.93 5.70 -15.95
N GLU A 101 -8.95 5.35 -17.25
CA GLU A 101 -10.05 5.75 -18.12
C GLU A 101 -11.39 5.19 -17.65
N LYS A 102 -11.45 3.86 -17.45
CA LYS A 102 -12.66 3.18 -17.01
C LYS A 102 -13.13 3.70 -15.66
N ILE A 103 -12.21 3.83 -14.69
CA ILE A 103 -12.52 4.36 -13.36
C ILE A 103 -13.05 5.80 -13.44
N MET A 104 -12.45 6.66 -14.26
CA MET A 104 -12.90 8.05 -14.38
C MET A 104 -14.29 8.15 -15.02
N ARG A 105 -14.55 7.36 -16.06
CA ARG A 105 -15.85 7.33 -16.74
C ARG A 105 -16.95 6.78 -15.83
N GLU A 106 -16.69 5.69 -15.12
CA GLU A 106 -17.71 4.98 -14.35
C GLU A 106 -17.90 5.53 -12.93
N ARG A 107 -16.87 6.14 -12.33
CA ARG A 107 -16.88 6.51 -10.90
C ARG A 107 -16.68 8.00 -10.64
N ASN A 108 -16.28 8.79 -11.63
CA ASN A 108 -15.96 10.21 -11.45
C ASN A 108 -16.65 11.12 -12.48
N ASN A 109 -17.75 10.65 -13.08
CA ASN A 109 -18.56 11.40 -14.04
C ASN A 109 -17.75 12.03 -15.19
N TYR A 110 -16.64 11.41 -15.61
CA TYR A 110 -15.82 11.92 -16.69
C TYR A 110 -16.62 11.84 -18.02
N PRO A 111 -16.87 12.98 -18.69
CA PRO A 111 -17.87 13.04 -19.75
C PRO A 111 -17.43 12.28 -21.01
N SER A 112 -18.34 11.51 -21.58
CA SER A 112 -18.27 11.11 -22.99
C SER A 112 -18.75 12.28 -23.86
N PRO A 113 -18.15 12.60 -25.02
CA PRO A 113 -17.11 11.87 -25.78
C PRO A 113 -15.68 12.36 -25.53
N MET A 114 -15.39 13.00 -24.40
CA MET A 114 -14.06 13.59 -24.17
C MET A 114 -12.97 12.51 -24.25
N GLN A 115 -11.93 12.79 -25.03
CA GLN A 115 -10.77 11.90 -25.14
C GLN A 115 -10.08 11.84 -23.77
N PHE A 116 -9.89 10.64 -23.24
CA PHE A 116 -9.22 10.46 -21.96
C PHE A 116 -7.69 10.51 -22.14
N GLN A 117 -7.00 11.14 -21.20
CA GLN A 117 -5.54 11.12 -21.13
C GLN A 117 -5.10 10.77 -19.71
N ALA A 118 -4.43 9.63 -19.53
CA ALA A 118 -3.92 9.22 -18.21
C ALA A 118 -2.91 10.21 -17.61
N VAL A 119 -2.29 11.06 -18.44
CA VAL A 119 -1.37 12.11 -17.99
C VAL A 119 -2.08 13.39 -17.53
N GLN A 120 -3.40 13.49 -17.72
CA GLN A 120 -4.20 14.58 -17.18
C GLN A 120 -4.01 14.65 -15.67
N LYS A 121 -3.88 15.89 -15.18
CA LYS A 121 -3.70 16.12 -13.76
C LYS A 121 -5.03 16.05 -13.01
N TYR A 122 -4.97 15.69 -11.74
CA TYR A 122 -6.14 15.66 -10.84
C TYR A 122 -6.19 16.83 -9.86
N ASP A 123 -5.33 17.84 -10.02
CA ASP A 123 -5.18 18.95 -9.07
C ASP A 123 -6.43 19.84 -8.96
N ASP A 124 -7.26 19.86 -10.00
CA ASP A 124 -8.51 20.62 -10.03
C ASP A 124 -9.72 19.79 -9.55
N LEU A 125 -9.54 18.52 -9.16
CA LEU A 125 -10.61 17.69 -8.61
C LEU A 125 -10.75 17.93 -7.10
N GLU A 126 -11.98 17.93 -6.60
CA GLU A 126 -12.25 17.97 -5.16
C GLU A 126 -12.10 16.59 -4.52
N THR A 127 -12.63 15.58 -5.21
CA THR A 127 -12.62 14.18 -4.80
C THR A 127 -12.22 13.27 -5.95
N LEU A 128 -11.75 12.07 -5.61
CA LEU A 128 -11.45 11.02 -6.57
C LEU A 128 -11.94 9.68 -6.02
N SER A 129 -12.83 9.04 -6.76
CA SER A 129 -13.41 7.74 -6.41
C SER A 129 -12.78 6.62 -7.23
N PHE A 130 -12.55 5.47 -6.61
CA PHE A 130 -12.04 4.27 -7.28
C PHE A 130 -12.58 2.99 -6.63
N PRO A 131 -12.77 1.91 -7.39
CA PRO A 131 -13.19 0.63 -6.84
C PRO A 131 -11.98 -0.08 -6.20
N LEU A 132 -12.11 -0.58 -4.96
CA LEU A 132 -11.05 -1.37 -4.33
C LEU A 132 -10.80 -2.68 -5.09
N ILE A 133 -11.86 -3.31 -5.59
CA ILE A 133 -11.78 -4.46 -6.49
C ILE A 133 -12.06 -3.96 -7.91
N TYR A 134 -11.03 -3.84 -8.73
CA TYR A 134 -11.18 -3.41 -10.11
C TYR A 134 -12.05 -4.42 -10.89
N PRO A 135 -13.12 -3.99 -11.59
CA PRO A 135 -14.15 -4.91 -12.08
C PRO A 135 -13.63 -6.05 -12.97
N ASP A 136 -12.63 -5.79 -13.81
CA ASP A 136 -12.08 -6.82 -14.74
C ASP A 136 -11.31 -7.93 -14.01
N LEU A 137 -11.09 -7.78 -12.70
CA LEU A 137 -10.37 -8.74 -11.86
C LEU A 137 -11.29 -9.57 -10.96
N LYS A 138 -12.60 -9.30 -10.93
CA LYS A 138 -13.58 -10.08 -10.15
C LYS A 138 -13.65 -11.54 -10.61
N GLU A 139 -13.48 -11.79 -11.90
CA GLU A 139 -13.50 -13.15 -12.47
C GLU A 139 -12.14 -13.85 -12.32
N VAL A 140 -11.07 -13.09 -12.08
CA VAL A 140 -9.71 -13.61 -11.93
C VAL A 140 -9.42 -14.01 -10.49
N PHE A 141 -9.91 -13.21 -9.54
CA PHE A 141 -9.72 -13.45 -8.11
C PHE A 141 -11.08 -13.69 -7.47
N PRO A 142 -11.37 -14.92 -7.03
CA PRO A 142 -12.62 -15.23 -6.36
C PRO A 142 -12.72 -14.46 -5.03
N ASN A 143 -13.93 -14.40 -4.48
CA ASN A 143 -14.15 -13.63 -3.25
C ASN A 143 -13.53 -14.30 -2.01
N GLN A 144 -13.33 -15.62 -2.05
CA GLN A 144 -12.77 -16.40 -0.95
C GLN A 144 -11.36 -16.90 -1.28
N TRP A 145 -10.45 -16.85 -0.32
CA TRP A 145 -9.07 -17.28 -0.43
C TRP A 145 -8.96 -18.78 -0.73
N GLU A 146 -9.81 -19.58 -0.11
CA GLU A 146 -9.84 -21.03 -0.31
C GLU A 146 -10.18 -21.38 -1.76
N GLU A 147 -11.14 -20.67 -2.36
CA GLU A 147 -11.51 -20.82 -3.77
C GLU A 147 -10.35 -20.42 -4.69
N PHE A 148 -9.57 -19.39 -4.33
CA PHE A 148 -8.37 -19.03 -5.08
C PHE A 148 -7.33 -20.16 -5.07
N LEU A 149 -7.17 -20.85 -3.92
CA LEU A 149 -6.23 -21.96 -3.76
C LEU A 149 -6.66 -23.27 -4.44
N GLU A 150 -7.91 -23.38 -4.89
CA GLU A 150 -8.36 -24.51 -5.73
C GLU A 150 -7.69 -24.49 -7.12
N ASN A 151 -7.12 -23.35 -7.52
CA ASN A 151 -6.29 -23.27 -8.71
C ASN A 151 -5.04 -24.17 -8.55
N GLU A 152 -4.89 -25.16 -9.43
CA GLU A 152 -3.79 -26.14 -9.39
C GLU A 152 -2.40 -25.49 -9.35
N ASP A 153 -2.24 -24.31 -9.96
CA ASP A 153 -0.99 -23.57 -9.95
C ASP A 153 -0.61 -23.03 -8.56
N PHE A 154 -1.60 -22.82 -7.70
CA PHE A 154 -1.46 -22.24 -6.36
C PHE A 154 -1.70 -23.21 -5.21
N LEU A 155 -2.17 -24.44 -5.48
CA LEU A 155 -2.42 -25.47 -4.46
C LEU A 155 -1.21 -25.76 -3.57
N LYS A 156 0.01 -25.59 -4.09
CA LYS A 156 1.27 -25.74 -3.32
C LYS A 156 1.43 -24.71 -2.18
N TYR A 157 0.62 -23.65 -2.17
CA TYR A 157 0.59 -22.62 -1.13
C TYR A 157 -0.58 -22.78 -0.16
N LYS A 158 -1.29 -23.91 -0.17
CA LYS A 158 -2.42 -24.15 0.74
C LYS A 158 -2.09 -24.03 2.24
N ASP A 159 -0.83 -24.25 2.59
CA ASP A 159 -0.34 -24.17 3.97
C ASP A 159 0.18 -22.75 4.31
N GLU A 160 0.19 -21.83 3.32
CA GLU A 160 0.41 -20.40 3.55
C GLU A 160 -0.87 -19.80 4.13
N ASN A 161 -0.85 -19.55 5.44
CA ASN A 161 -1.99 -19.01 6.16
C ASN A 161 -1.58 -17.78 6.98
N ALA A 162 -2.33 -16.71 6.83
CA ALA A 162 -2.27 -15.49 7.62
C ALA A 162 -3.59 -14.73 7.45
N ASP A 163 -3.95 -13.90 8.43
CA ASP A 163 -5.12 -13.01 8.33
C ASP A 163 -5.02 -12.09 7.11
N HIS A 164 -3.80 -11.75 6.68
CA HIS A 164 -3.54 -10.85 5.57
C HIS A 164 -2.70 -11.53 4.48
N MET A 165 -3.35 -11.91 3.38
CA MET A 165 -2.74 -12.58 2.23
C MET A 165 -2.75 -11.68 0.99
N LEU A 166 -1.60 -11.55 0.34
CA LEU A 166 -1.50 -10.94 -0.98
C LEU A 166 -1.03 -11.97 -2.00
N VAL A 167 -1.52 -11.87 -3.23
CA VAL A 167 -1.00 -12.62 -4.37
C VAL A 167 -0.77 -11.70 -5.54
N VAL A 168 0.37 -11.87 -6.22
CA VAL A 168 0.66 -11.24 -7.50
C VAL A 168 0.93 -12.33 -8.52
N THR A 169 0.16 -12.29 -9.60
CA THR A 169 0.22 -13.27 -10.69
C THR A 169 0.02 -12.61 -12.04
N LYS A 170 0.46 -13.29 -13.10
CA LYS A 170 0.11 -12.94 -14.48
C LYS A 170 -1.35 -13.30 -14.73
N VAL A 171 -2.00 -12.46 -15.52
CA VAL A 171 -3.39 -12.62 -15.96
C VAL A 171 -3.41 -12.47 -17.49
N GLU A 172 -4.60 -12.41 -18.08
CA GLU A 172 -4.78 -12.32 -19.53
C GLU A 172 -4.05 -11.10 -20.16
N ASP A 173 -3.83 -11.15 -21.48
CA ASP A 173 -3.15 -10.12 -22.27
C ASP A 173 -1.71 -9.76 -21.82
N GLY A 174 -1.07 -10.68 -21.10
CA GLY A 174 0.28 -10.47 -20.55
C GLY A 174 0.32 -9.37 -19.47
N LYS A 175 -0.83 -9.08 -18.85
CA LYS A 175 -0.93 -8.22 -17.68
C LYS A 175 -0.61 -9.01 -16.41
N HIS A 176 -0.46 -8.28 -15.31
CA HIS A 176 -0.27 -8.81 -13.98
C HIS A 176 -1.20 -8.06 -13.05
N ALA A 177 -1.71 -8.78 -12.06
CA ALA A 177 -2.61 -8.23 -11.08
C ALA A 177 -2.18 -8.64 -9.69
N LEU A 178 -2.55 -7.79 -8.74
CA LEU A 178 -2.43 -8.03 -7.31
C LEU A 178 -3.83 -8.18 -6.75
N ALA A 179 -4.01 -9.18 -5.89
CA ALA A 179 -5.16 -9.30 -5.00
C ALA A 179 -4.69 -9.30 -3.55
N TYR A 180 -5.52 -8.71 -2.68
CA TYR A 180 -5.36 -8.69 -1.23
C TYR A 180 -6.63 -9.25 -0.58
N TYR A 181 -6.43 -10.26 0.24
CA TYR A 181 -7.42 -10.93 1.05
C TYR A 181 -7.15 -10.63 2.52
N GLU A 182 -8.23 -10.37 3.26
CA GLU A 182 -8.24 -10.17 4.70
C GLU A 182 -9.25 -11.15 5.29
N ASP A 183 -8.80 -11.98 6.23
CA ASP A 183 -9.57 -13.06 6.85
C ASP A 183 -10.24 -13.96 5.79
N GLY A 184 -9.47 -14.31 4.75
CA GLY A 184 -9.94 -15.12 3.62
C GLY A 184 -10.83 -14.38 2.61
N VAL A 185 -11.22 -13.13 2.86
CA VAL A 185 -12.15 -12.39 1.97
C VAL A 185 -11.41 -11.39 1.10
N LEU A 186 -11.67 -11.38 -0.20
CA LEU A 186 -11.10 -10.42 -1.15
C LEU A 186 -11.49 -8.98 -0.79
N LYS A 187 -10.51 -8.12 -0.54
CA LYS A 187 -10.72 -6.70 -0.21
C LYS A 187 -10.26 -5.74 -1.31
N LEU A 188 -9.23 -6.11 -2.06
CA LEU A 188 -8.66 -5.26 -3.10
C LEU A 188 -8.10 -6.09 -4.24
N ALA A 189 -8.35 -5.66 -5.47
CA ALA A 189 -7.72 -6.21 -6.66
C ALA A 189 -7.40 -5.09 -7.66
N THR A 190 -6.16 -5.03 -8.17
CA THR A 190 -5.73 -4.02 -9.14
C THR A 190 -4.66 -4.58 -10.07
N TYR A 191 -4.57 -4.05 -11.28
CA TYR A 191 -3.41 -4.31 -12.14
C TYR A 191 -2.14 -3.72 -11.53
N VAL A 192 -1.03 -4.44 -11.68
CA VAL A 192 0.30 -4.08 -11.18
C VAL A 192 1.37 -4.30 -12.24
N SER A 193 2.52 -3.66 -12.06
CA SER A 193 3.65 -3.82 -12.97
C SER A 193 4.86 -4.41 -12.27
N ILE A 194 5.23 -5.63 -12.67
CA ILE A 194 6.38 -6.37 -12.17
C ILE A 194 7.69 -5.97 -12.88
N GLY A 195 8.79 -6.64 -12.52
CA GLY A 195 10.10 -6.52 -13.14
C GLY A 195 10.10 -6.97 -14.60
N LEU A 196 10.94 -6.36 -15.43
CA LEU A 196 11.12 -6.78 -16.82
C LEU A 196 11.68 -8.22 -16.89
N PRO A 197 11.50 -8.96 -18.00
CA PRO A 197 12.00 -10.34 -18.12
C PRO A 197 13.52 -10.50 -17.88
N TYR A 198 14.30 -9.45 -18.10
CA TYR A 198 15.75 -9.39 -17.84
C TYR A 198 16.12 -8.70 -16.51
N ARG A 199 15.12 -8.28 -15.72
CA ARG A 199 15.23 -7.72 -14.37
C ARG A 199 14.09 -8.28 -13.50
N LYS A 200 14.06 -9.61 -13.38
CA LYS A 200 12.90 -10.34 -12.86
C LYS A 200 12.54 -9.95 -11.43
N THR A 201 11.25 -9.90 -11.17
CA THR A 201 10.69 -9.99 -9.81
C THR A 201 10.94 -11.39 -9.27
N VAL A 202 11.28 -11.45 -7.99
CA VAL A 202 11.45 -12.68 -7.22
C VAL A 202 10.13 -13.46 -7.15
N SER A 203 10.21 -14.79 -7.17
CA SER A 203 9.05 -15.70 -7.01
C SER A 203 9.15 -16.50 -5.71
N GLY A 204 8.00 -16.85 -5.12
CA GLY A 204 7.90 -17.54 -3.84
C GLY A 204 6.86 -16.90 -2.91
N ALA A 205 6.78 -17.40 -1.69
CA ALA A 205 6.00 -16.81 -0.60
C ALA A 205 6.92 -16.07 0.38
N PHE A 206 6.53 -14.87 0.81
CA PHE A 206 7.36 -13.98 1.62
C PHE A 206 6.52 -13.28 2.69
N ASP A 207 7.18 -12.89 3.79
CA ASP A 207 6.62 -11.87 4.67
C ASP A 207 6.63 -10.51 3.96
N LEU A 208 5.58 -9.73 4.14
CA LEU A 208 5.45 -8.37 3.62
C LEU A 208 5.41 -7.39 4.79
N GLN A 209 6.33 -6.42 4.80
CA GLN A 209 6.54 -5.55 5.96
C GLN A 209 6.52 -4.07 5.57
N HIS A 210 5.99 -3.22 6.46
CA HIS A 210 6.10 -1.77 6.28
C HIS A 210 7.53 -1.31 6.29
N ASP A 211 7.81 -0.40 5.36
CA ASP A 211 9.06 0.32 5.31
C ASP A 211 8.75 1.83 5.41
N MET A 212 8.87 2.61 4.34
CA MET A 212 8.68 4.07 4.43
C MET A 212 7.68 4.62 3.42
N ILE A 213 6.87 5.59 3.86
CA ILE A 213 5.95 6.36 3.00
C ILE A 213 6.72 7.17 1.95
N PHE A 214 7.85 7.79 2.32
CA PHE A 214 8.63 8.68 1.45
C PHE A 214 9.92 8.02 0.93
N ARG A 215 9.93 6.69 0.73
CA ARG A 215 11.15 5.97 0.33
C ARG A 215 11.68 6.47 -1.02
N ARG A 216 13.01 6.55 -1.10
CA ARG A 216 13.77 6.70 -2.36
C ARG A 216 14.74 5.53 -2.53
N SER A 217 14.86 5.01 -3.75
CA SER A 217 15.81 3.96 -4.05
C SER A 217 17.24 4.48 -4.07
N ARG A 218 18.09 3.98 -3.17
CA ARG A 218 19.54 4.28 -3.20
C ARG A 218 20.23 3.70 -4.44
N LYS A 219 19.73 2.58 -4.97
CA LYS A 219 20.32 1.86 -6.12
C LYS A 219 19.95 2.48 -7.47
N TYR A 220 18.80 3.16 -7.53
CA TYR A 220 18.25 3.71 -8.77
C TYR A 220 18.13 5.23 -8.67
N ASP A 221 19.27 5.90 -8.48
CA ASP A 221 19.39 7.36 -8.53
C ASP A 221 18.30 8.12 -7.73
N ASN A 222 18.06 7.68 -6.49
CA ASN A 222 17.04 8.26 -5.60
C ASN A 222 15.61 8.29 -6.18
N ALA A 223 15.31 7.36 -7.09
CA ALA A 223 13.98 7.20 -7.66
C ALA A 223 12.91 7.04 -6.56
N PRO A 224 11.78 7.77 -6.64
CA PRO A 224 10.73 7.70 -5.63
C PRO A 224 10.09 6.30 -5.61
N MET A 225 9.88 5.77 -4.40
CA MET A 225 9.15 4.53 -4.14
C MET A 225 8.14 4.73 -3.01
N PRO A 226 7.12 5.58 -3.18
CA PRO A 226 6.22 5.92 -2.09
C PRO A 226 5.45 4.72 -1.54
N TYR A 227 5.10 4.79 -0.26
CA TYR A 227 4.34 3.74 0.45
C TYR A 227 4.97 2.35 0.29
N ALA A 228 6.29 2.26 0.49
CA ALA A 228 7.03 1.03 0.26
C ALA A 228 6.74 -0.03 1.33
N LEU A 229 6.40 -1.23 0.86
CA LEU A 229 6.37 -2.47 1.62
C LEU A 229 7.54 -3.33 1.18
N HIS A 230 8.36 -3.81 2.11
CA HIS A 230 9.51 -4.67 1.86
C HIS A 230 9.06 -6.12 1.72
N ILE A 231 9.56 -6.80 0.69
CA ILE A 231 9.29 -8.23 0.43
C ILE A 231 10.51 -9.05 0.87
N THR A 232 11.64 -8.83 0.20
CA THR A 232 12.91 -9.50 0.52
C THR A 232 14.06 -8.79 -0.19
N GLY A 233 15.26 -8.82 0.38
CA GLY A 233 16.46 -8.22 -0.24
C GLY A 233 16.22 -6.80 -0.76
N GLY A 234 16.40 -6.58 -2.06
CA GLY A 234 16.13 -5.30 -2.75
C GLY A 234 14.77 -5.19 -3.43
N PHE A 235 13.81 -6.05 -3.09
CA PHE A 235 12.50 -6.14 -3.71
C PHE A 235 11.42 -5.56 -2.81
N PHE A 236 10.59 -4.69 -3.39
CA PHE A 236 9.55 -3.96 -2.69
C PHE A 236 8.25 -3.98 -3.49
N LEU A 237 7.13 -3.92 -2.78
CA LEU A 237 5.83 -3.52 -3.30
C LEU A 237 5.66 -2.04 -2.98
N HIS A 238 5.48 -1.19 -3.99
CA HIS A 238 5.42 0.24 -3.76
C HIS A 238 4.65 0.96 -4.87
N GLN A 239 4.34 2.24 -4.63
CA GLN A 239 3.66 3.03 -5.63
C GLN A 239 4.59 3.28 -6.82
N GLY A 240 4.08 3.09 -8.03
CA GLY A 240 4.78 3.50 -9.23
C GLY A 240 3.88 3.49 -10.46
N ARG A 241 4.41 3.98 -11.59
CA ARG A 241 3.69 3.85 -12.87
C ARG A 241 3.43 2.38 -13.17
N SER A 242 2.14 2.03 -13.26
CA SER A 242 1.67 0.70 -13.61
C SER A 242 0.62 0.73 -14.71
N ASP A 243 0.72 -0.21 -15.64
CA ASP A 243 -0.21 -0.46 -16.74
C ASP A 243 -0.55 -1.95 -16.87
N GLY A 244 -0.30 -2.74 -15.82
CA GLY A 244 -0.43 -4.20 -15.83
C GLY A 244 0.76 -4.94 -16.45
N LYS A 245 1.61 -4.29 -17.25
CA LYS A 245 2.73 -4.98 -17.94
C LYS A 245 4.02 -4.91 -17.12
N PRO A 246 5.02 -5.76 -17.41
CA PRO A 246 6.36 -5.63 -16.81
C PRO A 246 6.99 -4.26 -17.13
N ARG A 247 7.32 -3.47 -16.10
CA ARG A 247 7.85 -2.09 -16.25
C ARG A 247 8.96 -1.74 -15.27
N SER A 248 9.30 -2.62 -14.35
CA SER A 248 10.20 -2.31 -13.23
C SER A 248 11.56 -3.00 -13.34
N HIS A 249 12.42 -2.74 -12.35
CA HIS A 249 13.72 -3.38 -12.18
C HIS A 249 13.70 -4.52 -11.16
N GLY A 250 12.51 -5.08 -10.88
CA GLY A 250 12.30 -6.22 -9.97
C GLY A 250 11.21 -5.95 -8.93
N CYS A 251 11.05 -4.71 -8.47
CA CYS A 251 9.98 -4.33 -7.56
C CYS A 251 8.59 -4.44 -8.22
N ILE A 252 7.53 -4.46 -7.42
CA ILE A 252 6.16 -4.49 -7.91
C ILE A 252 5.60 -3.08 -7.77
N ARG A 253 5.25 -2.46 -8.89
CA ARG A 253 4.67 -1.13 -8.95
C ARG A 253 3.16 -1.21 -8.94
N VAL A 254 2.55 -0.54 -7.98
CA VAL A 254 1.10 -0.49 -7.78
C VAL A 254 0.60 0.93 -8.07
N PRO A 255 -0.61 1.10 -8.64
CA PRO A 255 -1.28 2.39 -8.71
C PRO A 255 -1.37 3.08 -7.35
N GLY A 256 -1.26 4.41 -7.33
CA GLY A 256 -1.01 5.15 -6.11
C GLY A 256 -2.07 5.03 -5.02
N LEU A 257 -3.35 5.16 -5.35
CA LEU A 257 -4.40 5.09 -4.31
C LEU A 257 -4.52 3.69 -3.75
N TYR A 258 -4.42 2.67 -4.61
CA TYR A 258 -4.40 1.28 -4.20
C TYR A 258 -3.20 0.97 -3.28
N GLN A 259 -2.00 1.46 -3.61
CA GLN A 259 -0.82 1.27 -2.74
C GLN A 259 -0.97 1.98 -1.40
N LYS A 260 -1.44 3.24 -1.41
CA LYS A 260 -1.66 4.00 -0.18
C LYS A 260 -2.68 3.28 0.70
N TRP A 261 -3.78 2.84 0.12
CA TRP A 261 -4.81 2.09 0.83
C TRP A 261 -4.23 0.82 1.45
N LEU A 262 -3.51 -0.02 0.67
CA LEU A 262 -2.83 -1.21 1.19
C LEU A 262 -1.89 -0.87 2.35
N TYR A 263 -1.04 0.14 2.18
CA TYR A 263 -0.08 0.54 3.21
C TYR A 263 -0.77 1.04 4.50
N GLU A 264 -1.97 1.62 4.40
CA GLU A 264 -2.73 2.09 5.56
C GLU A 264 -3.54 0.98 6.25
N HIS A 265 -3.98 -0.03 5.50
CA HIS A 265 -4.83 -1.12 6.02
C HIS A 265 -4.04 -2.34 6.48
N LEU A 266 -2.85 -2.58 5.92
CA LEU A 266 -2.00 -3.67 6.38
C LEU A 266 -1.43 -3.38 7.79
N PRO A 267 -1.31 -4.41 8.66
CA PRO A 267 -0.72 -4.25 9.97
C PRO A 267 0.76 -3.88 9.88
N ARG A 268 1.18 -2.87 10.64
CA ARG A 268 2.57 -2.32 10.63
C ARG A 268 3.65 -3.25 11.20
N SER A 269 3.24 -4.30 11.87
CA SER A 269 4.10 -5.29 12.50
C SER A 269 3.24 -6.48 12.89
N LYS A 270 3.83 -7.67 12.83
CA LYS A 270 3.73 -8.79 13.77
C LYS A 270 2.98 -8.48 15.08
N LYS A 271 1.65 -8.28 15.03
CA LYS A 271 0.83 -8.14 16.24
C LYS A 271 0.65 -9.56 16.75
N ALA A 272 0.98 -9.74 18.02
CA ALA A 272 0.46 -10.89 18.75
C ALA A 272 -1.07 -10.77 18.72
N ASP A 273 -1.75 -11.76 18.16
CA ASP A 273 -3.19 -11.91 18.27
C ASP A 273 -3.57 -12.20 19.73
N GLU A 274 -4.85 -12.44 19.99
CA GLU A 274 -5.36 -12.74 21.33
C GLU A 274 -4.70 -13.98 21.97
N THR A 275 -4.06 -14.83 21.15
CA THR A 275 -3.35 -16.05 21.58
C THR A 275 -1.86 -15.82 21.82
N GLY A 276 -1.33 -14.63 21.51
CA GLY A 276 0.10 -14.34 21.57
C GLY A 276 0.84 -14.63 20.25
N GLU A 277 0.14 -15.11 19.22
CA GLU A 277 0.72 -15.52 17.95
C GLU A 277 0.87 -14.33 17.01
N VAL A 278 2.05 -14.26 16.41
CA VAL A 278 2.48 -13.09 15.70
C VAL A 278 2.10 -13.24 14.22
N GLN A 279 0.96 -12.66 13.87
CA GLN A 279 0.41 -12.67 12.52
C GLN A 279 1.26 -11.77 11.59
N SER A 280 1.89 -12.35 10.57
CA SER A 280 2.59 -11.59 9.51
C SER A 280 1.72 -11.49 8.27
N THR A 281 1.68 -10.30 7.65
CA THR A 281 1.17 -10.20 6.28
C THR A 281 2.07 -11.03 5.36
N ARG A 282 1.47 -11.90 4.56
CA ARG A 282 2.18 -12.74 3.59
C ARG A 282 1.89 -12.26 2.17
N ILE A 283 2.84 -12.47 1.28
CA ILE A 283 2.68 -12.23 -0.16
C ILE A 283 3.21 -13.41 -0.98
N ILE A 284 2.40 -13.90 -1.91
CA ILE A 284 2.76 -14.92 -2.89
C ILE A 284 3.03 -14.24 -4.23
N LEU A 285 4.21 -14.50 -4.77
CA LEU A 285 4.67 -14.02 -6.07
C LEU A 285 4.91 -15.21 -6.98
N ASP A 286 3.97 -15.53 -7.86
CA ASP A 286 4.11 -16.70 -8.72
C ASP A 286 3.48 -16.52 -10.10
N LYS A 287 3.83 -17.40 -11.03
CA LYS A 287 3.37 -17.39 -12.43
C LYS A 287 3.58 -16.03 -13.11
N LEU A 288 4.68 -15.36 -12.77
CA LEU A 288 4.95 -13.98 -13.20
C LEU A 288 5.45 -13.82 -14.63
N TYR A 289 6.06 -14.85 -15.22
CA TYR A 289 6.72 -14.73 -16.53
C TYR A 289 6.35 -15.85 -17.51
N ASN A 290 6.10 -17.04 -16.96
CA ASN A 290 5.77 -18.24 -17.72
C ASN A 290 4.28 -18.48 -17.54
#